data_AF-A0AAW0VV36-F1
#
_entry.id   AF-A0AAW0VV36-F1
#
_cell.length_a   1.000
_cell.length_b   1.000
_cell.length_c   1.000
_cell.angle_alpha   90.00
_cell.angle_beta   90.00
_cell.angle_gamma   90.00
#
_symmetry.space_group_name_H-M   'P 1'
#
loop_
_entity.id
_entity.type
_entity.pdbx_description
1 polymer ?
#
loop_
_entity_poly.entity_id
_entity_poly.type
_entity_poly.pdbx_seq_one_letter_code
_entity_poly.pdbx_strand_id
1 'polypeptide(L)'
;MVGRQTVVTVVAGAVCLVIGGLVGHYYIKNLSSTDKEKIRVMEELVADKWDSESELNHKIMDSINRDNLRTNLKELSRLPHLAGTERDHQLARMIRDKFMEAGFDTADLVPYDVLLSRPNHTNPNLVTLEDGEGRVVFSSAYKEKLLLEEED
;
A
#
# COMPACT_ATOMS: atom_id res chain seq x y z
N MET A 1 21.81 40.83 -49.59
CA MET A 1 21.66 39.41 -50.02
C MET A 1 21.01 38.50 -48.95
N VAL A 2 20.32 39.04 -47.93
CA VAL A 2 19.83 38.25 -46.77
C VAL A 2 18.32 37.93 -46.86
N GLY A 3 17.49 38.78 -47.47
CA GLY A 3 16.02 38.59 -47.49
C GLY A 3 15.51 37.39 -48.30
N ARG A 4 16.22 36.98 -49.37
CA ARG A 4 15.77 35.85 -50.20
C ARG A 4 15.97 34.49 -49.51
N GLN A 5 17.03 34.34 -48.70
CA GLN A 5 17.25 33.12 -47.94
C GLN A 5 16.22 32.97 -46.83
N THR A 6 15.94 34.03 -46.06
CA THR A 6 14.95 33.99 -44.97
C THR A 6 13.54 33.61 -45.45
N VAL A 7 13.10 34.16 -46.59
CA VAL A 7 11.79 33.83 -47.17
C VAL A 7 11.73 32.36 -47.60
N VAL A 8 12.80 31.84 -48.21
CA VAL A 8 12.86 30.42 -48.59
C VAL A 8 12.81 29.50 -47.37
N THR A 9 13.50 29.83 -46.28
CA THR A 9 13.49 29.00 -45.06
C THR A 9 12.10 28.97 -44.40
N VAL A 10 11.40 30.11 -44.35
CA VAL A 10 10.04 30.19 -43.79
C VAL A 10 9.04 29.40 -44.62
N VAL A 11 9.10 29.52 -45.95
CA VAL A 11 8.22 28.77 -46.87
C VAL A 11 8.52 27.28 -46.80
N ALA A 12 9.79 26.86 -46.79
CA ALA A 12 10.17 25.47 -46.63
C ALA A 12 9.68 24.89 -45.28
N GLY A 13 9.80 25.65 -44.19
CA GLY A 13 9.28 25.26 -42.88
C GLY A 13 7.75 25.08 -42.88
N ALA A 14 7.01 26.00 -43.51
CA ALA A 14 5.56 25.89 -43.65
C ALA A 14 5.15 24.65 -44.46
N VAL A 15 5.85 24.35 -45.56
CA VAL A 15 5.60 23.16 -46.38
C VAL A 15 5.88 21.88 -45.59
N CYS A 16 6.97 21.82 -44.83
CA CYS A 16 7.27 20.67 -43.98
C CYS A 16 6.21 20.43 -42.89
N LEU A 17 5.66 21.48 -42.28
CA LEU A 17 4.58 21.34 -41.29
C LEU A 17 3.28 20.82 -41.92
N VAL A 18 2.93 21.30 -43.12
CA VAL A 18 1.74 20.83 -43.85
C VAL A 18 1.89 19.37 -44.25
N ILE A 19 3.05 18.98 -44.81
CA ILE A 19 3.32 17.59 -45.19
C ILE A 19 3.36 16.69 -43.95
N GLY A 20 4.04 17.11 -42.88
CA GLY A 20 4.11 16.37 -41.63
C GLY A 20 2.73 16.16 -41.00
N GLY A 21 1.88 17.19 -41.00
CA GLY A 21 0.49 17.09 -40.53
C GLY A 21 -0.35 16.14 -41.38
N LEU A 22 -0.20 16.16 -42.71
CA LEU A 22 -0.91 15.25 -43.62
C LEU A 22 -0.46 13.80 -43.45
N VAL A 23 0.85 13.55 -43.32
CA VAL A 23 1.40 12.21 -43.07
C VAL A 23 0.95 11.69 -41.72
N GLY A 24 1.01 12.53 -40.67
CA GLY A 24 0.52 12.18 -39.34
C GLY A 24 -0.97 11.82 -39.36
N HIS A 25 -1.80 12.63 -40.02
CA HIS A 25 -3.24 12.39 -40.16
C HIS A 25 -3.55 11.08 -40.89
N TYR A 26 -2.82 10.78 -41.97
CA TYR A 26 -3.01 9.55 -42.73
C TYR A 26 -2.54 8.30 -41.96
N TYR A 27 -1.42 8.41 -41.24
CA TYR A 27 -0.87 7.32 -40.44
C TYR A 27 -1.76 6.99 -39.23
N ILE A 28 -2.30 8.00 -38.54
CA ILE A 28 -3.25 7.82 -37.42
C ILE A 28 -4.56 7.17 -37.89
N LYS A 29 -5.03 7.49 -39.10
CA LYS A 29 -6.22 6.84 -39.69
C LYS A 29 -5.98 5.37 -40.02
N ASN A 30 -4.78 5.03 -40.48
CA ASN A 30 -4.37 3.67 -40.82
C ASN A 30 -3.77 2.89 -39.64
N LEU A 31 -3.87 3.38 -38.41
CA LEU A 31 -3.44 2.65 -37.23
C LEU A 31 -4.19 1.31 -37.14
N SER A 32 -3.44 0.22 -36.98
CA SER A 32 -3.98 -1.13 -36.83
C SER A 32 -4.94 -1.19 -35.64
N SER A 33 -5.94 -2.06 -35.70
CA SER A 33 -6.86 -2.31 -34.58
C SER A 33 -6.11 -2.66 -33.29
N THR A 34 -4.98 -3.36 -33.40
CA THR A 34 -4.12 -3.73 -32.27
C THR A 34 -3.48 -2.52 -31.58
N ASP A 35 -3.06 -1.51 -32.37
CA ASP A 35 -2.41 -0.32 -31.82
C ASP A 35 -3.43 0.62 -31.17
N LYS A 36 -4.64 0.70 -31.74
CA LYS A 36 -5.77 1.43 -31.12
C LYS A 36 -6.17 0.81 -29.78
N GLU A 37 -6.18 -0.52 -29.69
CA GLU A 37 -6.50 -1.23 -28.44
C GLU A 37 -5.43 -0.96 -27.36
N LYS A 38 -4.14 -1.03 -27.72
CA LYS A 38 -3.04 -0.70 -26.79
C LYS A 38 -3.10 0.73 -26.30
N ILE A 39 -3.42 1.68 -27.18
CA ILE A 39 -3.57 3.09 -26.80
C ILE A 39 -4.75 3.27 -25.85
N ARG A 40 -5.90 2.64 -26.11
CA ARG A 40 -7.07 2.70 -25.22
C ARG A 40 -6.77 2.12 -23.83
N VAL A 41 -6.09 0.98 -23.77
CA VAL A 41 -5.68 0.37 -22.49
C VAL A 41 -4.68 1.26 -21.75
N MET A 42 -3.69 1.82 -22.45
CA MET A 42 -2.73 2.76 -21.86
C MET A 42 -3.42 4.02 -21.34
N GLU A 43 -4.38 4.57 -22.08
CA GLU A 43 -5.16 5.74 -21.68
C GLU A 43 -6.04 5.43 -20.47
N GLU A 44 -6.63 4.23 -20.39
CA GLU A 44 -7.38 3.78 -19.21
C GLU A 44 -6.49 3.57 -17.97
N LEU A 45 -5.27 3.06 -18.15
CA LEU A 45 -4.31 2.84 -17.06
C LEU A 45 -3.66 4.14 -16.55
N VAL A 46 -3.52 5.14 -17.43
CA VAL A 46 -2.91 6.45 -17.11
C VAL A 46 -3.97 7.49 -16.73
N ALA A 47 -5.26 7.20 -16.95
CA ALA A 47 -6.35 8.06 -16.53
C ALA A 47 -6.34 8.21 -15.00
N ASP A 48 -6.24 9.45 -14.54
CA ASP A 48 -6.43 9.78 -13.14
C ASP A 48 -7.93 9.65 -12.80
N LYS A 49 -8.35 8.43 -12.48
CA LYS A 49 -9.74 8.12 -12.17
C LYS A 49 -10.19 8.75 -10.85
N TRP A 50 -9.25 9.24 -10.03
CA TRP A 50 -9.55 9.87 -8.74
C TRP A 50 -10.44 11.10 -8.90
N ASP A 51 -10.14 11.97 -9.86
CA ASP A 51 -10.96 13.15 -10.15
C ASP A 51 -12.21 12.79 -10.95
N SER A 52 -12.18 11.74 -11.77
CA SER A 52 -13.32 11.31 -12.58
C SER A 52 -14.47 10.72 -11.75
N GLU A 53 -14.17 10.19 -10.56
CA GLU A 53 -15.13 9.60 -9.62
C GLU A 53 -15.27 10.44 -8.33
N SER A 54 -15.12 11.76 -8.43
CA SER A 54 -15.03 12.67 -7.28
C SER A 54 -16.15 12.46 -6.24
N GLU A 55 -17.39 12.26 -6.69
CA GLU A 55 -18.55 12.05 -5.80
C GLU A 55 -18.47 10.75 -4.99
N LEU A 56 -17.98 9.66 -5.59
CA LEU A 56 -17.78 8.40 -4.87
C LEU A 56 -16.63 8.53 -3.88
N ASN A 57 -15.54 9.15 -4.31
CA ASN A 57 -14.36 9.38 -3.47
C ASN A 57 -14.69 10.28 -2.27
N HIS A 58 -15.47 11.34 -2.47
CA HIS A 58 -15.97 12.18 -1.38
C HIS A 58 -16.85 11.39 -0.41
N LYS A 59 -17.79 10.57 -0.91
CA LYS A 59 -18.61 9.71 -0.04
C LYS A 59 -17.79 8.74 0.79
N ILE A 60 -16.75 8.13 0.21
CA ILE A 60 -15.85 7.24 0.94
C ILE A 60 -15.11 8.03 2.03
N MET A 61 -14.53 9.19 1.68
CA MET A 61 -13.81 10.02 2.65
C MET A 61 -14.71 10.53 3.78
N ASP A 62 -15.93 10.94 3.47
CA ASP A 62 -16.93 11.40 4.44
C ASP A 62 -17.44 10.26 5.33
N SER A 63 -17.38 9.01 4.85
CA SER A 63 -17.75 7.83 5.64
C SER A 63 -16.70 7.44 6.70
N ILE A 64 -15.48 7.97 6.61
CA ILE A 64 -14.41 7.67 7.57
C ILE A 64 -14.73 8.36 8.90
N ASN A 65 -15.01 7.54 9.92
CA ASN A 65 -15.35 8.03 11.25
C ASN A 65 -14.20 7.86 12.25
N ARG A 66 -13.72 8.97 12.82
CA ARG A 66 -12.63 9.00 13.80
C ARG A 66 -12.91 8.20 15.07
N ASP A 67 -14.13 8.20 15.57
CA ASP A 67 -14.47 7.52 16.82
C ASP A 67 -14.54 5.99 16.64
N ASN A 68 -14.95 5.54 15.45
CA ASN A 68 -14.83 4.15 15.03
C ASN A 68 -13.35 3.73 14.95
N LEU A 69 -12.48 4.56 14.35
CA LEU A 69 -11.03 4.30 14.31
C LEU A 69 -10.44 4.18 15.72
N ARG A 70 -10.79 5.09 16.63
CA ARG A 70 -10.35 5.06 18.03
C ARG A 70 -10.79 3.78 18.74
N THR A 71 -12.06 3.41 18.59
CA THR A 71 -12.63 2.20 19.23
C THR A 71 -11.97 0.93 18.68
N ASN A 72 -11.81 0.83 17.36
CA ASN A 72 -11.15 -0.30 16.72
C ASN A 72 -9.69 -0.42 17.17
N LEU A 73 -8.94 0.69 17.18
CA LEU A 73 -7.55 0.69 17.64
C LEU A 73 -7.45 0.23 19.10
N LYS A 74 -8.31 0.75 19.98
CA LYS A 74 -8.31 0.38 21.39
C LYS A 74 -8.52 -1.13 21.60
N GLU A 75 -9.42 -1.75 20.84
CA GLU A 75 -9.65 -3.19 20.94
C GLU A 75 -8.50 -4.01 20.35
N LEU A 76 -7.99 -3.60 19.17
CA LEU A 76 -6.87 -4.27 18.51
C LEU A 76 -5.62 -4.26 19.39
N SER A 77 -5.33 -3.14 20.07
CA SER A 77 -4.14 -2.98 20.92
C SER A 77 -4.36 -3.35 22.39
N ARG A 78 -5.51 -3.94 22.76
CA ARG A 78 -5.87 -4.18 24.17
C ARG A 78 -4.97 -5.22 24.84
N LEU A 79 -4.52 -6.22 24.10
CA LEU A 79 -3.70 -7.33 24.58
C LEU A 79 -2.66 -7.69 23.52
N PRO A 80 -1.48 -8.22 23.91
CA PRO A 80 -0.50 -8.75 22.97
C PRO A 80 -1.12 -9.81 22.05
N HIS A 81 -0.91 -9.66 20.74
CA HIS A 81 -1.47 -10.53 19.71
C HIS A 81 -0.36 -11.09 18.82
N LEU A 82 0.63 -11.74 19.44
CA LEU A 82 1.73 -12.37 18.73
C LEU A 82 1.21 -13.45 17.77
N ALA A 83 1.81 -13.56 16.59
CA ALA A 83 1.39 -14.50 15.55
C ALA A 83 1.25 -15.93 16.09
N GLY A 84 0.11 -16.57 15.79
CA GLY A 84 -0.18 -17.94 16.21
C GLY A 84 -0.46 -18.09 17.72
N THR A 85 -0.88 -17.02 18.39
CA THR A 85 -1.43 -17.09 19.76
C THR A 85 -2.95 -17.09 19.72
N GLU A 86 -3.61 -17.44 20.83
CA GLU A 86 -5.07 -17.42 20.89
C GLU A 86 -5.65 -16.01 20.69
N ARG A 87 -4.98 -14.96 21.20
CA ARG A 87 -5.43 -13.58 20.99
C ARG A 87 -5.38 -13.19 19.52
N ASP A 88 -4.33 -13.55 18.81
CA ASP A 88 -4.20 -13.34 17.35
C ASP A 88 -5.37 -14.01 16.60
N HIS A 89 -5.69 -15.27 16.94
CA HIS A 89 -6.82 -15.99 16.36
C HIS A 89 -8.19 -15.36 16.70
N GLN A 90 -8.38 -14.81 17.90
CA GLN A 90 -9.58 -14.05 18.27
C GLN A 90 -9.76 -12.80 17.43
N LEU A 91 -8.68 -12.04 17.20
CA LEU A 91 -8.72 -10.84 16.37
C LEU A 91 -9.00 -11.18 14.91
N ALA A 92 -8.45 -12.28 14.39
CA ALA A 92 -8.77 -12.76 13.05
C ALA A 92 -10.28 -13.05 12.89
N ARG A 93 -10.90 -13.74 13.88
CA ARG A 93 -12.37 -13.94 13.90
C ARG A 93 -13.13 -12.62 13.94
N MET A 94 -12.73 -11.70 14.82
CA MET A 94 -13.36 -10.39 14.93
C MET A 94 -13.34 -9.61 13.60
N ILE A 95 -12.21 -9.61 12.88
CA ILE A 95 -12.09 -8.94 11.58
C ILE A 95 -12.98 -9.62 10.53
N ARG A 96 -12.97 -10.96 10.49
CA ARG A 96 -13.85 -11.75 9.60
C ARG A 96 -15.31 -11.37 9.84
N ASP A 97 -15.74 -11.35 11.10
CA ASP A 97 -17.12 -11.03 11.46
C ASP A 97 -17.46 -9.58 11.08
N LYS A 98 -16.55 -8.61 11.28
CA LYS A 98 -16.72 -7.22 10.81
C LYS A 98 -16.88 -7.10 9.30
N PHE A 99 -16.17 -7.91 8.51
CA PHE A 99 -16.34 -7.92 7.05
C PHE A 99 -17.71 -8.47 6.64
N MET A 100 -18.17 -9.53 7.29
CA MET A 100 -19.52 -10.05 7.06
C MET A 100 -20.60 -9.02 7.46
N GLU A 101 -20.45 -8.37 8.61
CA GLU A 101 -21.35 -7.30 9.06
C GLU A 101 -21.38 -6.09 8.13
N ALA A 102 -20.25 -5.76 7.50
CA ALA A 102 -20.15 -4.69 6.51
C ALA A 102 -20.77 -5.05 5.15
N GLY A 103 -21.20 -6.30 4.95
CA GLY A 103 -21.89 -6.74 3.72
C GLY A 103 -20.97 -7.30 2.63
N PHE A 104 -19.78 -7.79 2.99
CA PHE A 104 -18.93 -8.50 2.04
C PHE A 104 -19.58 -9.83 1.63
N ASP A 105 -19.44 -10.23 0.37
CA ASP A 105 -20.01 -11.48 -0.14
C ASP A 105 -19.45 -12.71 0.60
N THR A 106 -18.15 -12.68 0.92
CA THR A 106 -17.44 -13.75 1.64
C THR A 106 -16.32 -13.19 2.50
N ALA A 107 -16.11 -13.77 3.68
CA ALA A 107 -14.93 -13.55 4.49
C ALA A 107 -14.54 -14.85 5.21
N ASP A 108 -13.37 -15.40 4.87
CA ASP A 108 -12.91 -16.71 5.33
C ASP A 108 -11.62 -16.60 6.14
N LEU A 109 -11.44 -17.52 7.09
CA LEU A 109 -10.18 -17.72 7.79
C LEU A 109 -9.40 -18.83 7.09
N VAL A 110 -8.19 -18.50 6.61
CA VAL A 110 -7.33 -19.43 5.86
C VAL A 110 -6.08 -19.73 6.69
N PRO A 111 -6.05 -20.82 7.46
CA PRO A 111 -4.91 -21.17 8.30
C PRO A 111 -3.77 -21.81 7.51
N TYR A 112 -2.54 -21.62 7.97
CA TYR A 112 -1.33 -22.27 7.46
C TYR A 112 -0.45 -22.73 8.61
N ASP A 113 0.14 -23.92 8.46
CA ASP A 113 1.15 -24.43 9.39
C ASP A 113 2.52 -23.91 8.97
N VAL A 114 3.01 -22.91 9.70
CA VAL A 114 4.29 -22.26 9.45
C VAL A 114 5.22 -22.39 10.66
N LEU A 115 6.53 -22.48 10.40
CA LEU A 115 7.52 -22.50 11.46
C LEU A 115 7.70 -21.09 12.03
N LEU A 116 7.33 -20.90 13.30
CA LEU A 116 7.54 -19.66 14.05
C LEU A 116 8.66 -19.82 15.08
N SER A 117 9.40 -18.74 15.33
CA SER A 117 10.44 -18.68 16.36
C SER A 117 9.93 -17.90 17.58
N ARG A 118 10.08 -18.47 18.78
CA ARG A 118 9.70 -17.83 20.05
C ARG A 118 10.80 -18.03 21.10
N PRO A 119 10.99 -17.06 22.01
CA PRO A 119 11.89 -17.25 23.15
C PRO A 119 11.45 -18.42 24.04
N ASN A 120 12.41 -19.04 24.73
CA ASN A 120 12.11 -20.05 25.73
C ASN A 120 11.77 -19.37 27.07
N HIS A 121 10.54 -19.53 27.54
CA HIS A 121 10.08 -18.92 28.79
C HIS A 121 10.77 -19.49 30.05
N THR A 122 11.25 -20.74 30.01
CA THR A 122 11.98 -21.36 31.14
C THR A 122 13.48 -21.10 31.09
N ASN A 123 14.00 -20.64 29.95
CA ASN A 123 15.40 -20.24 29.78
C ASN A 123 15.46 -18.94 28.96
N PRO A 124 15.17 -17.79 29.59
CA PRO A 124 15.07 -16.53 28.88
C PRO A 124 16.42 -16.05 28.35
N ASN A 125 16.37 -15.30 27.27
CA ASN A 125 17.56 -14.64 26.73
C ASN A 125 17.98 -13.50 27.66
N LEU A 126 19.26 -13.44 28.00
CA LEU A 126 19.85 -12.42 28.87
C LEU A 126 21.10 -11.84 28.21
N VAL A 127 21.36 -10.56 28.47
CA VAL A 127 22.63 -9.90 28.16
C VAL A 127 23.30 -9.57 29.48
N THR A 128 24.53 -10.07 29.67
CA THR A 128 25.32 -9.88 30.89
C THR A 128 26.60 -9.10 30.60
N LEU A 129 27.06 -8.33 31.59
CA LEU A 129 28.43 -7.79 31.61
C LEU A 129 29.21 -8.57 32.66
N GLU A 130 30.41 -9.00 32.28
CA GLU A 130 31.32 -9.74 33.14
C GLU A 130 32.59 -8.93 33.41
N ASP A 131 33.15 -9.07 34.61
CA ASP A 131 34.46 -8.52 34.93
C ASP A 131 35.60 -9.39 34.37
N GLY A 132 36.86 -8.98 34.59
CA GLY A 132 38.03 -9.74 34.14
C GLY A 132 38.20 -11.11 34.79
N GLU A 133 37.43 -11.43 35.84
CA GLU A 133 37.41 -12.72 36.53
C GLU A 133 36.21 -13.59 36.09
N GLY A 134 35.39 -13.11 35.14
CA GLY A 134 34.21 -13.82 34.64
C GLY A 134 32.99 -13.73 35.57
N ARG A 135 32.99 -12.81 36.54
CA ARG A 135 31.82 -12.59 37.42
C ARG A 135 30.85 -11.62 36.77
N VAL A 136 29.56 -11.96 36.78
CA VAL A 136 28.50 -11.08 36.28
C VAL A 136 28.37 -9.85 37.17
N VAL A 137 28.65 -8.68 36.62
CA VAL A 137 28.50 -7.36 37.29
C VAL A 137 27.21 -6.65 36.90
N PHE A 138 26.58 -7.05 35.80
CA PHE A 138 25.26 -6.57 35.37
C PHE A 138 24.54 -7.64 34.57
N SER A 139 23.21 -7.69 34.70
CA SER A 139 22.32 -8.50 33.86
C SER A 139 21.15 -7.65 33.40
N SER A 140 20.77 -7.79 32.13
CA SER A 140 19.57 -7.19 31.58
C SER A 140 18.30 -7.76 32.24
N ALA A 141 17.20 -7.00 32.19
CA ALA A 141 15.88 -7.53 32.53
C ALA A 141 15.44 -8.51 31.43
N TYR A 142 14.81 -9.63 31.82
CA TYR A 142 14.28 -10.62 30.87
C TYR A 142 12.81 -10.39 30.50
N LYS A 143 12.12 -9.51 31.22
CA LYS A 143 10.74 -9.11 30.94
C LYS A 143 10.60 -7.60 31.09
N GLU A 144 9.66 -7.04 30.35
CA GLU A 144 9.26 -5.64 30.51
C GLU A 144 8.72 -5.42 31.92
N LYS A 145 8.96 -4.21 32.44
CA LYS A 145 8.38 -3.80 33.71
C LYS A 145 6.94 -3.40 33.47
N LEU A 146 6.01 -4.00 34.20
CA LEU A 146 4.60 -3.62 34.16
C LEU A 146 4.46 -2.12 34.43
N LEU A 147 3.80 -1.42 33.52
CA LEU A 147 3.50 0.00 33.67
C LEU A 147 2.13 0.21 34.35
N LEU A 148 1.25 -0.79 34.28
CA LEU A 148 -0.09 -0.81 34.87
C LEU A 148 -0.34 -2.18 35.53
N GLU A 149 -1.15 -2.23 36.60
CA GLU A 149 -1.42 -3.46 37.37
C GLU A 149 -2.31 -4.48 36.63
N GLU A 150 -2.95 -4.08 35.54
CA GLU A 150 -3.90 -4.93 34.77
C GLU A 150 -3.23 -5.75 33.65
N GLU A 151 -1.90 -5.74 33.57
CA GLU A 151 -1.13 -6.53 32.61
C GLU A 151 -0.60 -7.81 33.30
N ASP A 152 -1.26 -8.95 33.07
CA ASP A 152 -0.79 -10.30 33.44
C ASP A 152 0.03 -10.96 32.29
#